data_AF-K2BKB5-F1
#
_entry.id   AF-K2BKB5-F1
#
_cell.length_a   1.000
_cell.length_b   1.000
_cell.length_c   1.000
_cell.angle_alpha   90.00
_cell.angle_beta   90.00
_cell.angle_gamma   90.00
#
_symmetry.space_group_name_H-M   'P 1'
#
loop_
_entity.id
_entity.type
_entity.pdbx_description
1 polymer ?
#
loop_
_entity_poly.entity_id
_entity_poly.type
_entity_poly.pdbx_seq_one_letter_code
_entity_poly.pdbx_strand_id
1 'polypeptide(L)'
;IEKLYVNYTGIPVIEGDHMAEFYSPDLIAAREELVNSAGNESLHRAVVERLLRWGISSQQIEEFKSQKAQNDLVTINSPAAGIVIEQMVREGMYVNQGTRLFSIADMNRLWLIASVYERDIQWLRYGQSVECEFEAFPGKIFPGVISFISPVLAADSRTVDARINLDNKNGQLKPGMFGRVTIKVSVGSGGEVINPELAGKWISPMHPEVIKDGPGACDVCGMALVPIESIGIKTNSDGNLPLIVPESAVLWSGPRSIVFREKDKDNGLYEAVEVLVGARVDSGYLIYDGLEKGDRVVVEGAFKLDSEQQIRAGNSMMRPSRDTSLQEFTQLSSQEISPENMKKLEELIKSCLEVSEKLAADDLPGAAEAAGKAHEHMMALDPAAGALTNAVAPMMSILLKIQASTEIAAARENLFGLDAVLRDLLILVKGKLSFDIHENFCPMAFDNKGATWFQSASDLANPYFGASMLKCGSTRKVWNKENQ
;
A
#
# COMPACT_ATOMS: atom_id res chain seq x y z
N ILE A 1 48.71 5.47 -24.13
CA ILE A 1 48.98 5.05 -22.74
C ILE A 1 50.36 4.44 -22.74
N GLU A 2 51.29 5.02 -22.01
CA GLU A 2 52.68 4.55 -21.97
C GLU A 2 52.91 3.58 -20.82
N LYS A 3 52.35 3.88 -19.64
CA LYS A 3 52.51 3.05 -18.45
C LYS A 3 51.21 3.01 -17.66
N LEU A 4 50.92 1.85 -17.09
CA LEU A 4 49.68 1.61 -16.37
C LEU A 4 50.00 1.12 -14.96
N TYR A 5 49.69 1.93 -13.96
CA TYR A 5 49.95 1.61 -12.56
C TYR A 5 48.91 0.64 -11.99
N VAL A 6 47.64 0.84 -12.37
CA VAL A 6 46.53 -0.04 -12.03
C VAL A 6 46.28 -0.99 -13.19
N ASN A 7 46.86 -2.19 -13.13
CA ASN A 7 46.93 -3.14 -14.25
C ASN A 7 46.05 -4.39 -14.16
N TYR A 8 45.25 -4.52 -13.11
CA TYR A 8 44.20 -5.52 -13.01
C TYR A 8 42.99 -4.98 -12.25
N THR A 9 41.83 -5.61 -12.43
CA THR A 9 40.61 -5.28 -11.68
C THR A 9 40.65 -5.85 -10.26
N GLY A 10 40.02 -5.16 -9.31
CA GLY A 10 40.01 -5.53 -7.88
C GLY A 10 41.05 -4.79 -7.03
N ILE A 11 41.87 -3.92 -7.62
CA ILE A 11 42.81 -3.07 -6.89
C ILE A 11 42.04 -1.99 -6.11
N PRO A 12 42.26 -1.84 -4.80
CA PRO A 12 41.80 -0.67 -4.05
C PRO A 12 42.69 0.54 -4.37
N VAL A 13 42.05 1.68 -4.60
CA VAL A 13 42.71 2.97 -4.84
C VAL A 13 42.15 4.01 -3.90
N ILE A 14 42.98 4.98 -3.50
CA ILE A 14 42.55 6.20 -2.80
C ILE A 14 42.57 7.39 -3.76
N GLU A 15 41.90 8.48 -3.38
CA GLU A 15 41.96 9.73 -4.14
C GLU A 15 43.43 10.19 -4.26
N GLY A 16 43.86 10.50 -5.49
CA GLY A 16 45.23 10.92 -5.79
C GLY A 16 46.17 9.79 -6.23
N ASP A 17 45.81 8.51 -6.08
CA ASP A 17 46.66 7.40 -6.54
C ASP A 17 46.91 7.46 -8.04
N HIS A 18 48.13 7.13 -8.47
CA HIS A 18 48.49 7.09 -9.89
C HIS A 18 47.75 5.93 -10.57
N MET A 19 46.98 6.23 -11.62
CA MET A 19 46.21 5.23 -12.36
C MET A 19 46.94 4.79 -13.63
N ALA A 20 47.29 5.77 -14.47
CA ALA A 20 47.97 5.56 -15.74
C ALA A 20 48.73 6.82 -16.18
N GLU A 21 49.79 6.62 -16.96
CA GLU A 21 50.53 7.65 -17.66
C GLU A 21 50.25 7.57 -19.15
N PHE A 22 50.03 8.72 -19.78
CA PHE A 22 49.93 8.82 -21.22
C PHE A 22 50.57 10.08 -21.76
N TYR A 23 51.00 9.97 -23.01
CA TYR A 23 51.35 11.10 -23.84
C TYR A 23 50.07 11.75 -24.39
N SER A 24 49.93 13.07 -24.20
CA SER A 24 48.86 13.87 -24.80
C SER A 24 49.43 15.22 -25.23
N PRO A 25 49.50 15.50 -26.54
CA PRO A 25 49.93 16.80 -27.04
C PRO A 25 49.11 17.96 -26.46
N ASP A 26 47.80 17.77 -26.33
CA ASP A 26 46.88 18.79 -25.82
C ASP A 26 47.14 19.12 -24.34
N LEU A 27 47.45 18.13 -23.51
CA LEU A 27 47.80 18.35 -22.10
C LEU A 27 49.17 19.01 -21.95
N ILE A 28 50.14 18.64 -22.79
CA ILE A 28 51.46 19.28 -22.81
C ILE A 28 51.32 20.76 -23.19
N ALA A 29 50.56 21.06 -24.24
CA ALA A 29 50.29 22.43 -24.67
C ALA A 29 49.56 23.23 -23.58
N ALA A 30 48.56 22.65 -22.92
CA ALA A 30 47.84 23.31 -21.84
C ALA A 30 48.72 23.55 -20.60
N ARG A 31 49.70 22.67 -20.32
CA ARG A 31 50.69 22.85 -19.26
C ARG A 31 51.62 24.02 -19.57
N GLU A 32 52.10 24.14 -20.80
CA GLU A 32 52.92 25.28 -21.22
C GLU A 32 52.13 26.61 -21.16
N GLU A 33 50.86 26.58 -21.60
CA GLU A 33 49.94 27.72 -21.49
C GLU A 33 49.74 28.12 -20.02
N LEU A 34 49.59 27.15 -19.11
CA LEU A 34 49.46 27.39 -17.67
C LEU A 34 50.68 28.14 -17.10
N VAL A 35 51.89 27.69 -17.43
CA VAL A 35 53.14 28.32 -16.96
C VAL A 35 53.29 29.74 -17.52
N ASN A 36 52.99 29.94 -18.81
CA ASN A 36 53.10 31.25 -19.47
C ASN A 36 52.00 32.24 -19.06
N SER A 37 50.84 31.75 -18.62
CA SER A 37 49.70 32.57 -18.19
C SER A 37 49.87 33.24 -16.83
N ALA A 38 50.96 32.98 -16.10
CA ALA A 38 51.19 33.48 -14.74
C ALA A 38 51.12 35.01 -14.59
N GLY A 39 51.28 35.77 -15.69
CA GLY A 39 51.14 37.24 -15.72
C GLY A 39 49.76 37.78 -16.11
N ASN A 40 48.80 36.94 -16.51
CA ASN A 40 47.45 37.34 -16.93
C ASN A 40 46.39 36.51 -16.21
N GLU A 41 45.76 37.12 -15.21
CA GLU A 41 44.80 36.45 -14.30
C GLU A 41 43.60 35.84 -15.02
N SER A 42 43.07 36.51 -16.05
CA SER A 42 41.91 36.01 -16.80
C SER A 42 42.25 34.78 -17.64
N LEU A 43 43.41 34.79 -18.29
CA LEU A 43 43.92 33.65 -19.06
C LEU A 43 44.27 32.48 -18.12
N HIS A 44 44.94 32.77 -17.01
CA HIS A 44 45.32 31.76 -16.01
C HIS A 44 44.10 31.00 -15.50
N ARG A 45 43.04 31.74 -15.11
CA ARG A 45 41.79 31.13 -14.64
C ARG A 45 41.15 30.23 -15.71
N ALA A 46 41.12 30.66 -16.97
CA ALA A 46 40.54 29.88 -18.06
C ALA A 46 41.30 28.57 -18.32
N VAL A 47 42.63 28.56 -18.19
CA VAL A 47 43.46 27.36 -18.34
C VAL A 47 43.26 26.41 -17.16
N VAL A 48 43.23 26.94 -15.93
CA VAL A 48 42.98 26.14 -14.71
C VAL A 48 41.60 25.46 -14.77
N GLU A 49 40.55 26.20 -15.10
CA GLU A 49 39.20 25.63 -15.25
C GLU A 49 39.14 24.54 -16.34
N ARG A 50 39.92 24.70 -17.42
CA ARG A 50 40.04 23.69 -18.49
C ARG A 50 40.72 22.41 -17.99
N LEU A 51 41.85 22.53 -17.30
CA LEU A 51 42.59 21.40 -16.74
C LEU A 51 41.78 20.63 -15.69
N LEU A 52 41.06 21.35 -14.81
CA LEU A 52 40.14 20.74 -13.84
C LEU A 52 39.04 19.93 -14.53
N ARG A 53 38.45 20.46 -15.62
CA ARG A 53 37.44 19.73 -16.41
C ARG A 53 37.99 18.51 -17.12
N TRP A 54 39.29 18.47 -17.39
CA TRP A 54 39.98 17.29 -17.92
C TRP A 54 40.39 16.29 -16.84
N GLY A 55 40.06 16.56 -15.57
CA GLY A 55 40.31 15.66 -14.45
C GLY A 55 41.71 15.80 -13.84
N ILE A 56 42.46 16.84 -14.19
CA ILE A 56 43.74 17.16 -13.53
C ILE A 56 43.41 17.84 -12.20
N SER A 57 43.87 17.26 -11.09
CA SER A 57 43.59 17.80 -9.75
C SER A 57 44.28 19.15 -9.51
N SER A 58 43.75 19.98 -8.60
CA SER A 58 44.39 21.24 -8.22
C SER A 58 45.83 21.04 -7.72
N GLN A 59 46.10 19.92 -7.04
CA GLN A 59 47.44 19.57 -6.59
C GLN A 59 48.38 19.33 -7.77
N GLN A 60 47.96 18.58 -8.79
CA GLN A 60 48.75 18.36 -10.00
C GLN A 60 48.97 19.65 -10.80
N ILE A 61 47.99 20.56 -10.82
CA ILE A 61 48.13 21.88 -11.46
C ILE A 61 49.21 22.73 -10.77
N GLU A 62 49.32 22.68 -9.44
CA GLU A 62 50.41 23.34 -8.73
C GLU A 62 51.77 22.67 -9.00
N GLU A 63 51.80 21.33 -9.07
CA GLU A 63 53.01 20.58 -9.44
C GLU A 63 53.51 20.96 -10.84
N PHE A 64 52.59 21.15 -11.80
CA PHE A 64 52.90 21.61 -13.16
C PHE A 64 53.57 22.99 -13.21
N LYS A 65 53.34 23.86 -12.21
CA LYS A 65 54.03 25.16 -12.12
C LYS A 65 55.48 25.00 -11.64
N SER A 66 55.73 24.01 -10.80
CA SER A 66 57.02 23.80 -10.12
C SER A 66 57.99 22.89 -10.91
N GLN A 67 57.46 21.91 -11.64
CA GLN A 67 58.26 21.01 -12.46
C GLN A 67 58.63 21.69 -13.78
N LYS A 68 59.93 21.89 -14.03
CA LYS A 68 60.42 22.20 -15.38
C LYS A 68 59.99 21.07 -16.32
N ALA A 69 59.38 21.44 -17.44
CA ALA A 69 58.79 20.59 -18.48
C ALA A 69 59.75 19.57 -19.11
N GLN A 70 60.20 18.58 -18.33
CA GLN A 70 61.16 17.56 -18.78
C GLN A 70 60.53 16.20 -19.05
N ASN A 71 59.23 16.04 -18.76
CA ASN A 71 58.51 14.81 -19.03
C ASN A 71 57.26 15.09 -19.88
N ASP A 72 57.18 14.41 -21.03
CA ASP A 72 56.07 14.49 -21.99
C ASP A 72 54.88 13.62 -21.59
N LEU A 73 55.00 12.91 -20.47
CA LEU A 73 53.97 12.05 -19.92
C LEU A 73 53.17 12.79 -18.85
N VAL A 74 51.86 12.61 -18.92
CA VAL A 74 50.93 13.10 -17.90
C VAL A 74 50.35 11.91 -17.17
N THR A 75 50.39 11.97 -15.84
CA THR A 75 49.78 10.97 -14.97
C THR A 75 48.34 11.38 -14.68
N ILE A 76 47.40 10.45 -14.86
CA ILE A 76 46.04 10.61 -14.36
C ILE A 76 45.92 9.89 -13.03
N ASN A 77 45.39 10.63 -12.07
CA ASN A 77 45.19 10.16 -10.71
C ASN A 77 43.75 9.72 -10.50
N SER A 78 43.54 8.91 -9.47
CA SER A 78 42.20 8.50 -9.07
C SER A 78 41.42 9.71 -8.54
N PRO A 79 40.21 9.99 -9.05
CA PRO A 79 39.38 11.09 -8.57
C PRO A 79 38.64 10.77 -7.24
N ALA A 80 38.66 9.50 -6.80
CA ALA A 80 37.96 9.06 -5.60
C ALA A 80 38.58 7.78 -5.03
N ALA A 81 38.31 7.49 -3.76
CA ALA A 81 38.63 6.20 -3.17
C ALA A 81 37.63 5.12 -3.62
N GLY A 82 38.10 3.89 -3.82
CA GLY A 82 37.25 2.74 -4.16
C GLY A 82 38.02 1.56 -4.72
N ILE A 83 37.32 0.63 -5.35
CA ILE A 83 37.91 -0.55 -6.00
C ILE A 83 37.68 -0.47 -7.49
N VAL A 84 38.71 -0.77 -8.27
CA VAL A 84 38.64 -0.79 -9.74
C VAL A 84 37.86 -2.00 -10.20
N ILE A 85 36.62 -1.80 -10.65
CA ILE A 85 35.72 -2.88 -11.11
C ILE A 85 35.92 -3.20 -12.59
N GLU A 86 36.35 -2.23 -13.39
CA GLU A 86 36.61 -2.40 -14.82
C GLU A 86 37.86 -1.63 -15.21
N GLN A 87 38.67 -2.25 -16.07
CA GLN A 87 39.81 -1.64 -16.74
C GLN A 87 39.65 -1.87 -18.23
N MET A 88 39.45 -0.79 -18.99
CA MET A 88 39.18 -0.85 -20.43
C MET A 88 40.42 -0.48 -21.25
N VAL A 89 41.59 -0.44 -20.61
CA VAL A 89 42.83 0.09 -21.16
C VAL A 89 44.00 -0.87 -20.98
N ARG A 90 44.98 -0.77 -21.87
CA ARG A 90 46.25 -1.50 -21.82
C ARG A 90 47.40 -0.57 -22.17
N GLU A 91 48.60 -0.92 -21.73
CA GLU A 91 49.82 -0.23 -22.14
C GLU A 91 49.99 -0.32 -23.66
N GLY A 92 50.48 0.77 -24.27
CA GLY A 92 50.57 0.94 -25.72
C GLY A 92 49.26 1.33 -26.41
N MET A 93 48.12 1.31 -25.71
CA MET A 93 46.83 1.64 -26.31
C MET A 93 46.67 3.15 -26.52
N TYR A 94 46.17 3.53 -27.68
CA TYR A 94 45.76 4.91 -27.97
C TYR A 94 44.33 5.15 -27.47
N VAL A 95 44.08 6.31 -26.84
CA VAL A 95 42.77 6.66 -26.26
C VAL A 95 42.35 8.05 -26.71
N ASN A 96 41.07 8.22 -27.02
CA ASN A 96 40.47 9.51 -27.38
C ASN A 96 39.80 10.16 -26.17
N GLN A 97 39.55 11.48 -26.25
CA GLN A 97 38.72 12.16 -25.27
C GLN A 97 37.33 11.50 -25.18
N GLY A 98 36.84 11.30 -23.96
CA GLY A 98 35.58 10.60 -23.70
C GLY A 98 35.72 9.08 -23.58
N THR A 99 36.90 8.51 -23.85
CA THR A 99 37.15 7.09 -23.62
C THR A 99 37.19 6.82 -22.11
N ARG A 100 36.36 5.89 -21.64
CA ARG A 100 36.39 5.42 -20.25
C ARG A 100 37.62 4.55 -20.03
N LEU A 101 38.50 4.93 -19.11
CA LEU A 101 39.72 4.18 -18.81
C LEU A 101 39.48 3.13 -17.72
N PHE A 102 38.88 3.59 -16.62
CA PHE A 102 38.62 2.79 -15.42
C PHE A 102 37.21 3.04 -14.91
N SER A 103 36.70 2.07 -14.17
CA SER A 103 35.48 2.19 -13.38
C SER A 103 35.85 1.93 -11.93
N ILE A 104 35.66 2.92 -11.07
CA ILE A 104 35.96 2.84 -9.64
C ILE A 104 34.62 2.85 -8.90
N ALA A 105 34.43 1.91 -8.00
CA ALA A 105 33.24 1.82 -7.17
C ALA A 105 33.61 1.77 -5.68
N ASP A 106 32.89 2.54 -4.86
CA ASP A 106 32.94 2.36 -3.42
C ASP A 106 32.20 1.07 -3.05
N MET A 107 32.92 0.11 -2.45
CA MET A 107 32.36 -1.18 -2.02
C MET A 107 32.00 -1.19 -0.52
N ASN A 108 32.18 -0.09 0.21
CA ASN A 108 31.84 0.01 1.63
C ASN A 108 30.32 0.01 1.86
N ARG A 109 29.54 0.35 0.84
CA ARG A 109 28.08 0.28 0.86
C ARG A 109 27.62 -0.45 -0.38
N LEU A 110 26.80 -1.47 -0.19
CA LEU A 110 26.24 -2.24 -1.30
C LEU A 110 24.72 -2.11 -1.30
N TRP A 111 24.14 -2.33 -2.46
CA TRP A 111 22.70 -2.49 -2.60
C TRP A 111 22.37 -3.95 -2.80
N LEU A 112 21.41 -4.43 -2.02
CA LEU A 112 20.73 -5.69 -2.27
C LEU A 112 19.40 -5.38 -2.94
N ILE A 113 19.13 -6.04 -4.06
CA ILE A 113 17.85 -5.93 -4.77
C ILE A 113 17.01 -7.13 -4.37
N ALA A 114 15.93 -6.89 -3.65
CA ALA A 114 14.96 -7.90 -3.25
C ALA A 114 13.74 -7.79 -4.17
N SER A 115 13.43 -8.87 -4.90
CA SER A 115 12.22 -8.96 -5.71
C SER A 115 11.06 -9.44 -4.84
N VAL A 116 10.08 -8.56 -4.63
CA VAL A 116 8.93 -8.80 -3.73
C VAL A 116 7.67 -9.04 -4.53
N TYR A 117 6.92 -10.09 -4.22
CA TYR A 117 5.68 -10.41 -4.93
C TYR A 117 4.57 -9.38 -4.70
N GLU A 118 3.71 -9.21 -5.70
CA GLU A 118 2.61 -8.25 -5.72
C GLU A 118 1.75 -8.24 -4.43
N ARG A 119 1.38 -9.44 -3.95
CA ARG A 119 0.56 -9.62 -2.74
C ARG A 119 1.19 -9.14 -1.44
N ASP A 120 2.52 -9.04 -1.41
CA ASP A 120 3.31 -8.71 -0.23
C ASP A 120 3.78 -7.23 -0.25
N ILE A 121 3.52 -6.49 -1.34
CA ILE A 121 3.88 -5.06 -1.48
C ILE A 121 3.28 -4.21 -0.36
N GLN A 122 2.06 -4.55 0.09
CA GLN A 122 1.36 -3.81 1.16
C GLN A 122 2.18 -3.71 2.46
N TRP A 123 3.13 -4.63 2.67
CA TRP A 123 3.98 -4.69 3.85
C TRP A 123 5.26 -3.88 3.74
N LEU A 124 5.63 -3.42 2.55
CA LEU A 124 6.87 -2.69 2.33
C LEU A 124 6.69 -1.21 2.64
N ARG A 125 7.60 -0.65 3.44
CA ARG A 125 7.73 0.80 3.63
C ARG A 125 9.17 1.25 3.44
N TYR A 126 9.33 2.47 2.94
CA TYR A 126 10.63 3.13 2.89
C TYR A 126 11.19 3.28 4.31
N GLY A 127 12.52 3.12 4.48
CA GLY A 127 13.15 3.26 5.80
C GLY A 127 12.94 2.08 6.73
N GLN A 128 12.21 1.04 6.32
CA GLN A 128 12.01 -0.15 7.14
C GLN A 128 13.32 -0.95 7.28
N SER A 129 13.58 -1.40 8.51
CA SER A 129 14.73 -2.27 8.81
C SER A 129 14.44 -3.70 8.35
N VAL A 130 15.46 -4.34 7.79
CA VAL A 130 15.39 -5.70 7.27
C VAL A 130 16.59 -6.53 7.72
N GLU A 131 16.40 -7.84 7.79
CA GLU A 131 17.46 -8.81 8.08
C GLU A 131 17.86 -9.49 6.77
N CYS A 132 19.13 -9.37 6.40
CA CYS A 132 19.67 -9.99 5.19
C CYS A 132 20.61 -11.13 5.57
N GLU A 133 20.43 -12.28 4.93
CA GLU A 133 21.30 -13.45 5.05
C GLU A 133 21.84 -13.82 3.67
N PHE A 134 23.10 -14.23 3.58
CA PHE A 134 23.74 -14.60 2.33
C PHE A 134 24.20 -16.05 2.40
N GLU A 135 24.10 -16.79 1.30
CA GLU A 135 24.52 -18.20 1.25
C GLU A 135 26.00 -18.39 1.60
N ALA A 136 26.83 -17.39 1.32
CA ALA A 136 28.26 -17.40 1.66
C ALA A 136 28.53 -17.31 3.17
N PHE A 137 27.56 -16.86 3.97
CA PHE A 137 27.69 -16.69 5.42
C PHE A 137 26.44 -17.22 6.16
N PRO A 138 26.20 -18.55 6.17
CA PRO A 138 25.00 -19.12 6.80
C PRO A 138 24.88 -18.75 8.28
N GLY A 139 23.67 -18.35 8.70
CA GLY A 139 23.37 -17.96 10.08
C GLY A 139 23.87 -16.58 10.49
N LYS A 140 24.59 -15.85 9.63
CA LYS A 140 25.02 -14.47 9.89
C LYS A 140 24.01 -13.49 9.32
N ILE A 141 23.45 -12.65 10.21
CA ILE A 141 22.51 -11.59 9.84
C ILE A 141 23.27 -10.30 9.55
N PHE A 142 22.97 -9.71 8.40
CA PHE A 142 23.42 -8.38 7.99
C PHE A 142 22.21 -7.44 8.06
N PRO A 143 22.21 -6.43 8.95
CA PRO A 143 21.12 -5.47 9.00
C PRO A 143 21.14 -4.61 7.74
N GLY A 144 19.97 -4.35 7.18
CA GLY A 144 19.79 -3.46 6.03
C GLY A 144 18.59 -2.55 6.21
N VAL A 145 18.50 -1.54 5.36
CA VAL A 145 17.37 -0.59 5.36
C VAL A 145 16.85 -0.43 3.94
N ILE A 146 15.53 -0.51 3.76
CA ILE A 146 14.88 -0.29 2.46
C ILE A 146 15.08 1.18 2.05
N SER A 147 15.78 1.39 0.95
CA SER A 147 16.15 2.71 0.42
C SER A 147 15.37 3.11 -0.81
N PHE A 148 14.73 2.16 -1.49
CA PHE A 148 13.90 2.45 -2.65
C PHE A 148 12.95 1.28 -2.90
N ILE A 149 11.72 1.59 -3.29
CA ILE A 149 10.73 0.60 -3.76
C ILE A 149 10.34 1.06 -5.16
N SER A 150 10.53 0.19 -6.15
CA SER A 150 10.21 0.53 -7.55
C SER A 150 8.73 0.90 -7.69
N PRO A 151 8.38 2.03 -8.34
CA PRO A 151 7.00 2.38 -8.61
C PRO A 151 6.37 1.53 -9.72
N VAL A 152 7.17 0.70 -10.40
CA VAL A 152 6.75 -0.14 -11.52
C VAL A 152 6.87 -1.60 -11.13
N LEU A 153 5.78 -2.34 -11.34
CA LEU A 153 5.73 -3.81 -11.24
C LEU A 153 6.35 -4.43 -12.49
N ALA A 154 7.31 -5.34 -12.31
CA ALA A 154 7.86 -6.12 -13.40
C ALA A 154 6.82 -7.14 -13.89
N ALA A 155 6.39 -7.02 -15.14
CA ALA A 155 5.26 -7.78 -15.68
C ALA A 155 5.55 -9.28 -15.87
N ASP A 156 6.83 -9.64 -16.07
CA ASP A 156 7.30 -11.00 -16.30
C ASP A 156 7.33 -11.84 -15.00
N SER A 157 7.82 -11.25 -13.92
CA SER A 157 7.97 -11.89 -12.60
C SER A 157 6.81 -11.58 -11.65
N ARG A 158 5.99 -10.56 -11.97
CA ARG A 158 5.00 -9.95 -11.07
C ARG A 158 5.59 -9.59 -9.70
N THR A 159 6.78 -9.02 -9.75
CA THR A 159 7.50 -8.55 -8.56
C THR A 159 7.79 -7.06 -8.65
N VAL A 160 7.94 -6.43 -7.49
CA VAL A 160 8.48 -5.09 -7.31
C VAL A 160 9.87 -5.22 -6.72
N ASP A 161 10.83 -4.53 -7.33
CA ASP A 161 12.19 -4.45 -6.79
C ASP A 161 12.25 -3.46 -5.63
N ALA A 162 12.64 -3.98 -4.46
CA ALA A 162 13.00 -3.20 -3.29
C ALA A 162 14.52 -3.16 -3.16
N ARG A 163 15.10 -1.97 -3.20
CA ARG A 163 16.52 -1.74 -2.95
C ARG A 163 16.76 -1.59 -1.45
N ILE A 164 17.74 -2.33 -0.94
CA ILE A 164 18.14 -2.34 0.45
C ILE A 164 19.60 -1.90 0.53
N ASN A 165 19.89 -0.92 1.38
CA ASN A 165 21.25 -0.51 1.68
C ASN A 165 21.87 -1.46 2.70
N LEU A 166 23.10 -1.89 2.44
CA LEU A 166 23.89 -2.74 3.31
C LEU A 166 25.25 -2.11 3.60
N ASP A 167 25.66 -2.15 4.87
CA ASP A 167 27.01 -1.80 5.28
C ASP A 167 27.97 -2.94 4.93
N ASN A 168 29.03 -2.61 4.21
CA ASN A 168 30.07 -3.53 3.78
C ASN A 168 31.49 -2.97 4.07
N LYS A 169 31.67 -2.19 5.13
CA LYS A 169 33.00 -1.70 5.56
C LYS A 169 34.06 -2.79 5.72
N ASN A 170 33.65 -4.00 6.09
CA ASN A 170 34.55 -5.15 6.25
C ASN A 170 34.87 -5.86 4.92
N GLY A 171 34.27 -5.43 3.80
CA GLY A 171 34.50 -5.98 2.46
C GLY A 171 34.10 -7.45 2.29
N GLN A 172 33.28 -7.99 3.19
CA GLN A 172 32.88 -9.41 3.23
C GLN A 172 31.85 -9.73 2.15
N LEU A 173 30.92 -8.82 1.90
CA LEU A 173 29.91 -8.97 0.86
C LEU A 173 30.52 -8.59 -0.49
N LYS A 174 30.26 -9.40 -1.51
CA LYS A 174 30.69 -9.16 -2.89
C LYS A 174 29.47 -8.98 -3.80
N PRO A 175 29.51 -8.06 -4.78
CA PRO A 175 28.47 -7.96 -5.80
C PRO A 175 28.22 -9.30 -6.50
N GLY A 176 26.95 -9.60 -6.79
CA GLY A 176 26.54 -10.84 -7.42
C GLY A 176 26.24 -12.00 -6.46
N MET A 177 26.44 -11.83 -5.15
CA MET A 177 25.98 -12.82 -4.16
C MET A 177 24.45 -12.86 -4.09
N PHE A 178 23.90 -14.06 -3.91
CA PHE A 178 22.49 -14.26 -3.60
C PHE A 178 22.26 -14.17 -2.09
N GLY A 179 21.14 -13.56 -1.71
CA GLY A 179 20.75 -13.41 -0.32
C GLY A 179 19.25 -13.53 -0.14
N ARG A 180 18.86 -13.90 1.08
CA ARG A 180 17.48 -13.89 1.55
C ARG A 180 17.26 -12.64 2.38
N VAL A 181 16.13 -11.99 2.18
CA VAL A 181 15.69 -10.86 2.98
C VAL A 181 14.49 -11.27 3.81
N THR A 182 14.57 -11.04 5.10
CA THR A 182 13.45 -11.20 6.04
C THR A 182 13.04 -9.83 6.53
N ILE A 183 11.77 -9.50 6.29
CA ILE A 183 11.18 -8.23 6.69
C ILE A 183 10.21 -8.54 7.83
N LYS A 184 10.51 -8.05 9.02
CA LYS A 184 9.62 -8.19 10.17
C LYS A 184 8.69 -6.97 10.22
N VAL A 185 7.40 -7.23 10.26
CA VAL A 185 6.35 -6.21 10.20
C VAL A 185 5.49 -6.36 11.44
N SER A 186 5.26 -5.27 12.16
CA SER A 186 4.21 -5.23 13.17
C SER A 186 2.94 -4.69 12.52
N VAL A 187 1.81 -5.36 12.73
CA VAL A 187 0.55 -5.03 12.05
C VAL A 187 -0.47 -4.52 13.06
N GLY A 188 -1.11 -3.41 12.73
CA GLY A 188 -2.20 -2.83 13.52
C GLY A 188 -3.55 -3.50 13.27
N SER A 189 -4.56 -3.13 14.06
CA SER A 189 -5.93 -3.65 13.92
C SER A 189 -6.54 -3.41 12.54
N GLY A 190 -6.15 -2.33 11.85
CA GLY A 190 -6.60 -2.00 10.50
C GLY A 190 -5.76 -2.62 9.38
N GLY A 191 -4.82 -3.54 9.69
CA GLY A 191 -3.92 -4.11 8.69
C GLY A 191 -2.77 -3.18 8.27
N GLU A 192 -2.58 -2.06 8.97
CA GLU A 192 -1.48 -1.13 8.72
C GLU A 192 -0.14 -1.64 9.23
N VAL A 193 0.95 -1.23 8.57
CA VAL A 193 2.32 -1.41 9.07
C VAL A 193 2.56 -0.39 10.19
N ILE A 194 2.81 -0.91 11.40
CA ILE A 194 3.15 -0.11 12.57
C ILE A 194 4.63 -0.29 12.91
N ASN A 195 5.29 0.80 13.30
CA ASN A 195 6.58 0.73 13.96
C ASN A 195 6.62 1.70 15.16
N PRO A 196 6.41 1.20 16.40
CA PRO A 196 6.39 2.05 17.58
C PRO A 196 7.73 2.72 17.89
N GLU A 197 8.86 2.10 17.51
CA GLU A 197 10.20 2.62 17.81
C GLU A 197 10.51 3.92 17.05
N LEU A 198 9.77 4.18 15.96
CA LEU A 198 9.93 5.34 15.12
C LEU A 198 8.99 6.50 15.50
N ALA A 199 8.20 6.36 16.57
CA ALA A 199 7.28 7.40 17.03
C ALA A 199 7.98 8.75 17.25
N GLY A 200 7.47 9.80 16.60
CA GLY A 200 7.99 11.17 16.71
C GLY A 200 9.35 11.38 16.03
N LYS A 201 9.86 10.39 15.30
CA LYS A 201 11.13 10.50 14.57
C LYS A 201 10.93 11.13 13.20
N TRP A 202 12.03 11.68 12.69
CA TRP A 202 12.12 12.34 11.40
C TRP A 202 13.15 11.62 10.53
N ILE A 203 12.80 11.35 9.27
CA ILE A 203 13.62 10.59 8.33
C ILE A 203 13.95 11.43 7.09
N SER A 204 15.12 11.19 6.50
CA SER A 204 15.46 11.82 5.23
C SER A 204 14.74 11.12 4.07
N PRO A 205 14.11 11.85 3.14
CA PRO A 205 13.51 11.27 1.93
C PRO A 205 14.52 10.61 0.98
N MET A 206 15.81 10.93 1.11
CA MET A 206 16.87 10.44 0.23
C MET A 206 17.82 9.45 0.92
N HIS A 207 17.96 9.53 2.25
CA HIS A 207 18.89 8.70 3.03
C HIS A 207 18.12 8.02 4.18
N PRO A 208 17.58 6.81 3.96
CA PRO A 208 16.68 6.17 4.93
C PRO A 208 17.36 5.85 6.26
N GLU A 209 18.70 5.75 6.25
CA GLU A 209 19.55 5.53 7.43
C GLU A 209 19.61 6.76 8.36
N VAL A 210 19.22 7.93 7.86
CA VAL A 210 19.28 9.18 8.63
C VAL A 210 17.92 9.42 9.30
N ILE A 211 17.84 9.01 10.56
CA ILE A 211 16.67 9.20 11.43
C ILE A 211 17.08 10.09 12.62
N LYS A 212 16.30 11.13 12.92
CA LYS A 212 16.54 12.07 14.03
C LYS A 212 15.29 12.27 14.88
N ASP A 213 15.47 12.83 16.08
CA ASP A 213 14.40 13.10 17.05
C ASP A 213 13.55 14.34 16.74
N GLY A 214 13.87 15.09 15.69
CA GLY A 214 13.20 16.33 15.38
C GLY A 214 13.48 16.82 13.96
N PRO A 215 12.81 17.91 13.55
CA PRO A 215 13.02 18.51 12.24
C PRO A 215 14.46 19.02 12.11
N GLY A 216 14.99 18.98 10.90
CA GLY A 216 16.36 19.40 10.61
C GLY A 216 16.79 19.05 9.20
N ALA A 217 18.09 19.18 8.93
CA ALA A 217 18.69 18.77 7.67
C ALA A 217 19.33 17.37 7.79
N CYS A 218 19.30 16.64 6.68
CA CYS A 218 20.04 15.40 6.51
C CYS A 218 21.56 15.67 6.47
N ASP A 219 22.35 14.89 7.22
CA ASP A 219 23.81 15.08 7.30
C ASP A 219 24.55 14.66 6.01
N VAL A 220 23.86 13.95 5.11
CA VAL A 220 24.44 13.43 3.87
C VAL A 220 24.15 14.34 2.67
N CYS A 221 22.89 14.78 2.50
CA CYS A 221 22.51 15.65 1.36
C CYS A 221 22.04 17.05 1.71
N GLY A 222 21.89 17.38 3.00
CA GLY A 222 21.41 18.70 3.43
C GLY A 222 19.91 18.95 3.22
N MET A 223 19.15 18.00 2.66
CA MET A 223 17.69 18.15 2.49
C MET A 223 16.96 18.11 3.84
N ALA A 224 15.81 18.79 3.91
CA ALA A 224 14.96 18.77 5.09
C ALA A 224 14.45 17.35 5.38
N LEU A 225 14.50 16.97 6.65
CA LEU A 225 13.90 15.74 7.15
C LEU A 225 12.36 15.88 7.13
N VAL A 226 11.67 14.76 6.99
CA VAL A 226 10.20 14.68 7.04
C VAL A 226 9.76 13.78 8.19
N PRO A 227 8.54 13.97 8.74
CA PRO A 227 8.02 13.08 9.78
C PRO A 227 7.90 11.65 9.24
N ILE A 228 8.18 10.64 10.08
CA ILE A 228 8.10 9.23 9.67
C ILE A 228 6.68 8.84 9.25
N GLU A 229 5.65 9.50 9.79
CA GLU A 229 4.26 9.22 9.46
C GLU A 229 3.92 9.59 8.01
N SER A 230 4.65 10.56 7.43
CA SER A 230 4.46 11.00 6.04
C SER A 230 4.87 9.95 5.01
N ILE A 231 5.71 8.99 5.39
CA ILE A 231 6.17 7.89 4.52
C ILE A 231 5.34 6.61 4.70
N GLY A 232 4.19 6.71 5.38
CA GLY A 232 3.20 5.63 5.49
C GLY A 232 3.47 4.61 6.60
N ILE A 233 4.37 4.91 7.54
CA ILE A 233 4.57 4.13 8.77
C ILE A 233 3.73 4.76 9.87
N LYS A 234 2.73 4.04 10.39
CA LYS A 234 2.01 4.49 11.59
C LYS A 234 2.84 4.16 12.83
N THR A 235 2.87 5.07 13.79
CA THR A 235 3.70 4.96 14.99
C THR A 235 2.89 4.64 16.24
N ASN A 236 1.58 4.92 16.22
CA ASN A 236 0.65 4.54 17.28
C ASN A 236 -0.17 3.31 16.86
N SER A 237 -0.14 2.27 17.69
CA SER A 237 -1.26 1.34 17.81
C SER A 237 -2.24 1.93 18.81
N ASP A 238 -3.53 2.00 18.50
CA ASP A 238 -4.59 2.40 19.44
C ASP A 238 -4.77 1.40 20.62
N GLY A 239 -3.73 0.61 20.95
CA GLY A 239 -3.74 -0.51 21.90
C GLY A 239 -4.51 -1.74 21.39
N ASN A 240 -5.26 -1.60 20.31
CA ASN A 240 -6.01 -2.69 19.70
C ASN A 240 -5.10 -3.51 18.77
N LEU A 241 -4.84 -4.74 19.17
CA LEU A 241 -4.19 -5.74 18.33
C LEU A 241 -5.20 -6.28 17.32
N PRO A 242 -4.78 -6.57 16.08
CA PRO A 242 -5.67 -7.21 15.11
C PRO A 242 -6.13 -8.58 15.59
N LEU A 243 -7.36 -8.94 15.24
CA LEU A 243 -7.85 -10.30 15.37
C LEU A 243 -7.19 -11.17 14.30
N ILE A 244 -6.65 -12.31 14.71
CA ILE A 244 -6.00 -13.27 13.82
C ILE A 244 -6.63 -14.63 14.05
N VAL A 245 -6.94 -15.32 12.96
CA VAL A 245 -7.34 -16.73 12.99
C VAL A 245 -6.36 -17.58 12.18
N PRO A 246 -6.09 -18.84 12.58
CA PRO A 246 -5.25 -19.74 11.80
C PRO A 246 -5.77 -19.94 10.37
N GLU A 247 -4.86 -20.14 9.41
CA GLU A 247 -5.22 -20.39 8.00
C GLU A 247 -6.17 -21.56 7.83
N SER A 248 -6.01 -22.62 8.63
CA SER A 248 -6.86 -23.82 8.55
C SER A 248 -8.31 -23.60 9.02
N ALA A 249 -8.58 -22.52 9.76
CA ALA A 249 -9.92 -22.18 10.22
C ALA A 249 -10.76 -21.48 9.15
N VAL A 250 -10.10 -20.87 8.16
CA VAL A 250 -10.75 -20.08 7.11
C VAL A 250 -11.09 -20.98 5.92
N LEU A 251 -12.37 -21.03 5.59
CA LEU A 251 -12.90 -21.74 4.43
C LEU A 251 -13.24 -20.76 3.32
N TRP A 252 -12.66 -20.97 2.14
CA TRP A 252 -12.81 -20.09 0.98
C TRP A 252 -13.82 -20.66 -0.02
N SER A 253 -14.85 -19.88 -0.38
CA SER A 253 -15.82 -20.27 -1.41
C SER A 253 -15.62 -19.55 -2.75
N GLY A 254 -14.57 -18.74 -2.88
CA GLY A 254 -14.34 -17.83 -4.00
C GLY A 254 -14.66 -16.38 -3.62
N PRO A 255 -15.94 -15.95 -3.63
CA PRO A 255 -16.31 -14.58 -3.30
C PRO A 255 -16.42 -14.31 -1.79
N ARG A 256 -16.38 -15.35 -0.95
CA ARG A 256 -16.62 -15.23 0.50
C ARG A 256 -15.70 -16.14 1.29
N SER A 257 -15.47 -15.75 2.54
CA SER A 257 -14.71 -16.51 3.52
C SER A 257 -15.59 -16.76 4.73
N ILE A 258 -15.63 -18.01 5.19
CA ILE A 258 -16.37 -18.40 6.38
C ILE A 258 -15.46 -19.05 7.41
N VAL A 259 -15.83 -18.92 8.67
CA VAL A 259 -15.20 -19.60 9.80
C VAL A 259 -16.30 -20.24 10.65
N PHE A 260 -16.05 -21.44 11.17
CA PHE A 260 -16.95 -22.06 12.13
C PHE A 260 -16.63 -21.61 13.54
N ARG A 261 -17.54 -20.86 14.16
CA ARG A 261 -17.46 -20.41 15.54
C ARG A 261 -18.30 -21.31 16.45
N GLU A 262 -17.81 -21.59 17.63
CA GLU A 262 -18.57 -22.30 18.66
C GLU A 262 -19.60 -21.38 19.33
N LYS A 263 -20.88 -21.77 19.29
CA LYS A 263 -22.01 -20.99 19.82
C LYS A 263 -22.30 -21.28 21.30
N ASP A 264 -22.08 -22.52 21.72
CA ASP A 264 -22.35 -22.99 23.08
C ASP A 264 -21.25 -23.95 23.55
N LYS A 265 -20.59 -23.59 24.65
CA LYS A 265 -19.43 -24.32 25.20
C LYS A 265 -19.80 -25.69 25.77
N ASP A 266 -21.06 -25.89 26.14
CA ASP A 266 -21.51 -27.11 26.82
C ASP A 266 -22.18 -28.12 25.89
N ASN A 267 -22.68 -27.67 24.72
CA ASN A 267 -23.42 -28.51 23.77
C ASN A 267 -22.66 -28.82 22.47
N GLY A 268 -21.46 -28.28 22.27
CA GLY A 268 -20.64 -28.56 21.08
C GLY A 268 -21.29 -28.12 19.76
N LEU A 269 -22.06 -27.03 19.80
CA LEU A 269 -22.76 -26.47 18.64
C LEU A 269 -21.88 -25.43 17.95
N TYR A 270 -21.73 -25.59 16.64
CA TYR A 270 -20.94 -24.70 15.79
C TYR A 270 -21.83 -24.00 14.76
N GLU A 271 -21.57 -22.72 14.53
CA GLU A 271 -22.23 -21.90 13.51
C GLU A 271 -21.22 -21.39 12.49
N ALA A 272 -21.62 -21.36 11.22
CA ALA A 272 -20.85 -20.75 10.16
C ALA A 272 -21.02 -19.23 10.21
N VAL A 273 -19.92 -18.51 10.35
CA VAL A 273 -19.88 -17.04 10.37
C VAL A 273 -19.11 -16.57 9.14
N GLU A 274 -19.71 -15.66 8.39
CA GLU A 274 -19.03 -14.99 7.27
C GLU A 274 -18.06 -13.96 7.85
N VAL A 275 -16.82 -13.97 7.38
CA VAL A 275 -15.75 -13.12 7.90
C VAL A 275 -15.11 -12.32 6.78
N LEU A 276 -14.79 -11.06 7.07
CA LEU A 276 -13.96 -10.25 6.19
C LEU A 276 -12.49 -10.54 6.51
N VAL A 277 -11.85 -11.30 5.63
CA VAL A 277 -10.45 -11.71 5.78
C VAL A 277 -9.53 -10.63 5.20
N GLY A 278 -8.60 -10.18 6.03
CA GLY A 278 -7.53 -9.28 5.66
C GLY A 278 -6.30 -9.99 5.14
N ALA A 279 -5.17 -9.28 5.22
CA ALA A 279 -3.91 -9.80 4.72
C ALA A 279 -3.41 -11.00 5.53
N ARG A 280 -2.64 -11.86 4.87
CA ARG A 280 -2.01 -13.04 5.48
C ARG A 280 -0.78 -12.61 6.29
N VAL A 281 -0.64 -13.17 7.48
CA VAL A 281 0.52 -13.06 8.36
C VAL A 281 1.03 -14.46 8.73
N ASP A 282 2.19 -14.58 9.37
CA ASP A 282 2.78 -15.88 9.70
C ASP A 282 1.86 -16.79 10.55
N SER A 283 1.08 -16.18 11.46
CA SER A 283 0.15 -16.89 12.34
C SER A 283 -1.23 -17.18 11.73
N GLY A 284 -1.49 -16.75 10.49
CA GLY A 284 -2.76 -16.99 9.80
C GLY A 284 -3.28 -15.78 9.04
N TYR A 285 -4.56 -15.48 9.17
CA TYR A 285 -5.22 -14.36 8.50
C TYR A 285 -5.72 -13.33 9.50
N LEU A 286 -5.54 -12.05 9.16
CA LEU A 286 -6.20 -10.96 9.85
C LEU A 286 -7.70 -11.02 9.61
N ILE A 287 -8.49 -10.72 10.63
CA ILE A 287 -9.95 -10.63 10.53
C ILE A 287 -10.36 -9.20 10.80
N TYR A 288 -10.96 -8.57 9.80
CA TYR A 288 -11.48 -7.22 9.88
C TYR A 288 -12.92 -7.17 10.37
N ASP A 289 -13.71 -8.21 10.08
CA ASP A 289 -15.11 -8.30 10.48
C ASP A 289 -15.60 -9.75 10.62
N GLY A 290 -16.65 -9.95 11.42
CA GLY A 290 -17.35 -11.21 11.62
C GLY A 290 -16.94 -12.01 12.86
N LEU A 291 -15.87 -11.64 13.57
CA LEU A 291 -15.45 -12.32 14.81
C LEU A 291 -15.07 -11.31 15.89
N GLU A 292 -15.18 -11.74 17.14
CA GLU A 292 -14.78 -10.96 18.31
C GLU A 292 -13.66 -11.66 19.11
N LYS A 293 -12.95 -10.87 19.92
CA LYS A 293 -11.91 -11.39 20.81
C LYS A 293 -12.52 -12.36 21.82
N GLY A 294 -12.07 -13.61 21.80
CA GLY A 294 -12.52 -14.66 22.70
C GLY A 294 -13.39 -15.72 22.01
N ASP A 295 -13.80 -15.47 20.76
CA ASP A 295 -14.48 -16.46 19.93
C ASP A 295 -13.58 -17.68 19.71
N ARG A 296 -14.15 -18.88 19.94
CA ARG A 296 -13.46 -20.15 19.66
C ARG A 296 -13.84 -20.61 18.25
N VAL A 297 -12.82 -20.76 17.41
CA VAL A 297 -12.98 -21.14 16.01
C VAL A 297 -12.44 -22.54 15.75
N VAL A 298 -13.09 -23.25 14.83
CA VAL A 298 -12.69 -24.60 14.46
C VAL A 298 -11.47 -24.55 13.54
N VAL A 299 -10.34 -25.09 14.01
CA VAL A 299 -9.08 -25.14 13.25
C VAL A 299 -8.89 -26.47 12.50
N GLU A 300 -9.57 -27.53 12.93
CA GLU A 300 -9.53 -28.87 12.33
C GLU A 300 -10.94 -29.41 12.14
N GLY A 301 -11.21 -30.03 10.99
CA GLY A 301 -12.53 -30.62 10.70
C GLY A 301 -13.59 -29.64 10.21
N ALA A 302 -13.23 -28.37 9.96
CA ALA A 302 -14.14 -27.35 9.42
C ALA A 302 -14.86 -27.80 8.14
N PHE A 303 -14.19 -28.53 7.25
CA PHE A 303 -14.80 -29.08 6.03
C PHE A 303 -15.88 -30.14 6.31
N LYS A 304 -15.73 -30.94 7.37
CA LYS A 304 -16.73 -31.94 7.76
C LYS A 304 -17.99 -31.26 8.31
N LEU A 305 -17.80 -30.23 9.13
CA LEU A 305 -18.90 -29.39 9.61
C LEU A 305 -19.61 -28.69 8.45
N ASP A 306 -18.85 -28.18 7.48
CA ASP A 306 -19.42 -27.58 6.27
C ASP A 306 -20.28 -28.58 5.48
N SER A 307 -19.74 -29.78 5.24
CA SER A 307 -20.45 -30.85 4.53
C SER A 307 -21.74 -31.27 5.25
N GLU A 308 -21.71 -31.35 6.59
CA GLU A 308 -22.89 -31.64 7.40
C GLU A 308 -23.94 -30.52 7.32
N GLN A 309 -23.51 -29.26 7.38
CA GLN A 309 -24.41 -28.11 7.22
C GLN A 309 -25.03 -28.07 5.82
N GLN A 310 -24.29 -28.41 4.76
CA GLN A 310 -24.84 -28.53 3.40
C GLN A 310 -25.96 -29.57 3.32
N ILE A 311 -25.75 -30.74 3.94
CA ILE A 311 -26.73 -31.84 3.98
C ILE A 311 -27.97 -31.45 4.78
N ARG A 312 -27.77 -30.77 5.93
CA ARG A 312 -28.86 -30.30 6.80
C ARG A 312 -29.54 -29.02 6.29
N ALA A 313 -29.14 -28.50 5.12
CA ALA A 313 -29.58 -27.23 4.56
C ALA A 313 -29.36 -26.02 5.50
N GLY A 314 -28.34 -26.07 6.35
CA GLY A 314 -27.86 -24.95 7.16
C GLY A 314 -26.82 -24.09 6.45
N ASN A 315 -26.26 -23.12 7.17
CA ASN A 315 -25.31 -22.14 6.64
C ASN A 315 -23.97 -22.80 6.33
N SER A 316 -23.47 -22.63 5.09
CA SER A 316 -22.29 -23.33 4.57
C SER A 316 -21.50 -22.49 3.55
N MET A 317 -20.25 -22.87 3.29
CA MET A 317 -19.37 -22.34 2.24
C MET A 317 -20.10 -22.17 0.89
N MET A 318 -20.89 -23.18 0.47
CA MET A 318 -21.57 -23.19 -0.84
C MET A 318 -23.02 -22.68 -0.79
N ARG A 319 -23.57 -22.48 0.41
CA ARG A 319 -24.94 -21.97 0.62
C ARG A 319 -24.89 -20.83 1.65
N PRO A 320 -25.07 -19.57 1.22
CA PRO A 320 -25.15 -18.45 2.14
C PRO A 320 -26.09 -18.78 3.30
N SER A 321 -25.75 -18.29 4.50
CA SER A 321 -26.80 -17.97 5.45
C SER A 321 -27.88 -17.19 4.70
N ARG A 322 -29.13 -17.66 4.76
CA ARG A 322 -30.22 -16.71 4.88
C ARG A 322 -29.89 -15.96 6.16
N ASP A 323 -29.35 -14.75 6.00
CA ASP A 323 -28.87 -13.81 7.02
C ASP A 323 -29.16 -14.23 8.45
N THR A 324 -28.16 -14.29 9.33
CA THR A 324 -28.38 -14.53 10.77
C THR A 324 -29.22 -13.44 11.43
N SER A 325 -29.45 -12.29 10.79
CA SER A 325 -30.51 -11.34 11.19
C SER A 325 -31.91 -11.98 11.11
N LEU A 326 -32.12 -12.98 10.24
CA LEU A 326 -33.36 -13.75 10.19
C LEU A 326 -33.60 -14.63 11.41
N GLN A 327 -32.63 -14.92 12.29
CA GLN A 327 -32.90 -15.70 13.51
C GLN A 327 -33.53 -14.85 14.63
N GLU A 328 -33.18 -13.57 14.75
CA GLU A 328 -33.94 -12.64 15.60
C GLU A 328 -35.27 -12.25 14.95
N PHE A 329 -35.34 -12.16 13.61
CA PHE A 329 -36.58 -11.91 12.87
C PHE A 329 -37.51 -13.13 12.71
N THR A 330 -37.06 -14.37 12.92
CA THR A 330 -37.94 -15.56 12.80
C THR A 330 -38.87 -15.73 13.98
N GLN A 331 -38.57 -15.14 15.14
CA GLN A 331 -39.57 -14.98 16.21
C GLN A 331 -40.61 -13.89 15.90
N LEU A 332 -40.33 -12.99 14.96
CA LEU A 332 -41.26 -11.93 14.51
C LEU A 332 -42.17 -12.38 13.35
N SER A 333 -41.90 -13.53 12.73
CA SER A 333 -42.59 -14.07 11.55
C SER A 333 -43.99 -14.64 11.83
N SER A 334 -44.54 -14.53 13.05
CA SER A 334 -45.89 -15.04 13.37
C SER A 334 -47.01 -14.02 13.17
N GLN A 335 -46.69 -12.74 12.95
CA GLN A 335 -47.69 -11.71 12.66
C GLN A 335 -47.68 -11.37 11.18
N GLU A 336 -48.77 -11.67 10.48
CA GLU A 336 -48.99 -11.19 9.13
C GLU A 336 -49.09 -9.65 9.15
N ILE A 337 -48.25 -8.98 8.36
CA ILE A 337 -48.36 -7.53 8.14
C ILE A 337 -49.73 -7.27 7.49
N SER A 338 -50.53 -6.39 8.09
CA SER A 338 -51.86 -6.05 7.55
C SER A 338 -51.75 -5.46 6.15
N PRO A 339 -52.75 -5.65 5.26
CA PRO A 339 -52.74 -5.07 3.91
C PRO A 339 -52.57 -3.54 3.90
N GLU A 340 -53.06 -2.86 4.94
CA GLU A 340 -52.93 -1.41 5.10
C GLU A 340 -51.50 -1.00 5.45
N ASN A 341 -50.83 -1.71 6.37
CA ASN A 341 -49.43 -1.44 6.71
C ASN A 341 -48.48 -1.84 5.57
N MET A 342 -48.83 -2.86 4.78
CA MET A 342 -48.09 -3.21 3.57
C MET A 342 -48.07 -2.07 2.56
N LYS A 343 -49.21 -1.40 2.33
CA LYS A 343 -49.29 -0.26 1.42
C LYS A 343 -48.46 0.93 1.90
N LYS A 344 -48.54 1.26 3.19
CA LYS A 344 -47.74 2.33 3.81
C LYS A 344 -46.23 2.03 3.78
N LEU A 345 -45.86 0.76 3.96
CA LEU A 345 -44.48 0.31 3.87
C LEU A 345 -43.92 0.42 2.44
N GLU A 346 -44.74 0.14 1.42
CA GLU A 346 -44.35 0.40 0.03
C GLU A 346 -44.13 1.88 -0.25
N GLU A 347 -44.95 2.77 0.32
CA GLU A 347 -44.78 4.22 0.22
C GLU A 347 -43.48 4.69 0.90
N LEU A 348 -43.16 4.14 2.09
CA LEU A 348 -41.89 4.38 2.77
C LEU A 348 -40.69 3.94 1.92
N ILE A 349 -40.74 2.71 1.39
CA ILE A 349 -39.65 2.15 0.56
C ILE A 349 -39.45 3.03 -0.68
N LYS A 350 -40.52 3.44 -1.37
CA LYS A 350 -40.43 4.34 -2.53
C LYS A 350 -39.74 5.66 -2.19
N SER A 351 -40.08 6.28 -1.06
CA SER A 351 -39.43 7.51 -0.63
C SER A 351 -37.96 7.31 -0.27
N CYS A 352 -37.57 6.15 0.27
CA CYS A 352 -36.16 5.84 0.52
C CYS A 352 -35.38 5.65 -0.79
N LEU A 353 -35.97 5.01 -1.79
CA LEU A 353 -35.37 4.87 -3.12
C LEU A 353 -35.21 6.23 -3.82
N GLU A 354 -36.15 7.16 -3.60
CA GLU A 354 -36.05 8.52 -4.12
C GLU A 354 -34.84 9.26 -3.53
N VAL A 355 -34.48 9.03 -2.26
CA VAL A 355 -33.25 9.59 -1.66
C VAL A 355 -32.01 9.15 -2.45
N SER A 356 -31.89 7.85 -2.73
CA SER A 356 -30.80 7.28 -3.54
C SER A 356 -30.76 7.89 -4.94
N GLU A 357 -31.92 8.03 -5.60
CA GLU A 357 -32.02 8.63 -6.92
C GLU A 357 -31.53 10.08 -6.95
N LYS A 358 -31.94 10.89 -5.96
CA LYS A 358 -31.52 12.30 -5.84
C LYS A 358 -30.03 12.43 -5.56
N LEU A 359 -29.47 11.58 -4.71
CA LEU A 359 -28.02 11.56 -4.45
C LEU A 359 -27.19 11.09 -5.65
N ALA A 360 -27.75 10.21 -6.49
CA ALA A 360 -27.15 9.82 -7.77
C ALA A 360 -27.16 10.97 -8.80
N ALA A 361 -28.16 11.85 -8.72
CA ALA A 361 -28.25 13.06 -9.53
C ALA A 361 -27.45 14.26 -8.99
N ASP A 362 -26.65 14.08 -7.93
CA ASP A 362 -25.96 15.15 -7.19
C ASP A 362 -26.91 16.24 -6.63
N ASP A 363 -28.19 15.92 -6.43
CA ASP A 363 -29.24 16.83 -5.95
C ASP A 363 -29.44 16.70 -4.43
N LEU A 364 -28.60 17.42 -3.67
CA LEU A 364 -28.68 17.43 -2.19
C LEU A 364 -30.02 18.00 -1.65
N PRO A 365 -30.56 19.12 -2.16
CA PRO A 365 -31.87 19.62 -1.73
C PRO A 365 -33.00 18.61 -1.99
N GLY A 366 -33.00 17.97 -3.17
CA GLY A 366 -33.97 16.94 -3.50
C GLY A 366 -33.84 15.70 -2.61
N ALA A 367 -32.62 15.30 -2.27
CA ALA A 367 -32.37 14.19 -1.34
C ALA A 367 -32.88 14.50 0.08
N ALA A 368 -32.70 15.74 0.55
CA ALA A 368 -33.24 16.20 1.83
C ALA A 368 -34.78 16.20 1.82
N GLU A 369 -35.42 16.66 0.75
CA GLU A 369 -36.88 16.61 0.60
C GLU A 369 -37.41 15.18 0.58
N ALA A 370 -36.77 14.28 -0.17
CA ALA A 370 -37.12 12.85 -0.21
C ALA A 370 -36.96 12.17 1.15
N ALA A 371 -35.90 12.52 1.90
CA ALA A 371 -35.70 12.05 3.27
C ALA A 371 -36.78 12.61 4.23
N GLY A 372 -37.27 13.82 3.97
CA GLY A 372 -38.47 14.43 4.58
C GLY A 372 -39.69 13.52 4.43
N LYS A 373 -40.04 13.20 3.18
CA LYS A 373 -41.18 12.35 2.83
C LYS A 373 -41.05 10.94 3.43
N ALA A 374 -39.85 10.35 3.38
CA ALA A 374 -39.59 9.05 3.99
C ALA A 374 -39.81 9.06 5.51
N HIS A 375 -39.39 10.14 6.19
CA HIS A 375 -39.61 10.30 7.62
C HIS A 375 -41.10 10.39 7.98
N GLU A 376 -41.89 11.11 7.18
CA GLU A 376 -43.35 11.20 7.34
C GLU A 376 -44.03 9.85 7.12
N HIS A 377 -43.68 9.12 6.04
CA HIS A 377 -44.23 7.78 5.77
C HIS A 377 -43.87 6.77 6.86
N MET A 378 -42.68 6.86 7.45
CA MET A 378 -42.27 6.04 8.58
C MET A 378 -43.14 6.34 9.82
N MET A 379 -43.44 7.60 10.10
CA MET A 379 -44.30 7.99 11.23
C MET A 379 -45.78 7.64 11.04
N ALA A 380 -46.22 7.43 9.79
CA ALA A 380 -47.58 7.00 9.48
C ALA A 380 -47.83 5.49 9.68
N LEU A 381 -46.79 4.71 9.99
CA LEU A 381 -46.88 3.29 10.32
C LEU A 381 -47.58 3.09 11.68
N ASP A 382 -48.47 2.11 11.76
CA ASP A 382 -49.22 1.85 13.00
C ASP A 382 -48.29 1.33 14.12
N PRO A 383 -48.21 2.02 15.28
CA PRO A 383 -47.40 1.59 16.41
C PRO A 383 -47.80 0.22 16.98
N ALA A 384 -49.00 -0.29 16.69
CA ALA A 384 -49.44 -1.63 17.07
C ALA A 384 -48.72 -2.76 16.30
N ALA A 385 -48.02 -2.45 15.20
CA ALA A 385 -47.21 -3.39 14.43
C ALA A 385 -45.78 -3.48 14.98
N GLY A 386 -45.63 -3.88 16.25
CA GLY A 386 -44.38 -3.83 17.03
C GLY A 386 -43.12 -4.40 16.35
N ALA A 387 -43.27 -5.38 15.46
CA ALA A 387 -42.19 -5.93 14.66
C ALA A 387 -41.63 -4.95 13.62
N LEU A 388 -42.54 -4.23 12.96
CA LEU A 388 -42.24 -3.30 11.89
C LEU A 388 -41.66 -1.99 12.45
N THR A 389 -42.18 -1.52 13.58
CA THR A 389 -41.70 -0.29 14.24
C THR A 389 -40.26 -0.43 14.74
N ASN A 390 -39.88 -1.58 15.28
CA ASN A 390 -38.50 -1.85 15.69
C ASN A 390 -37.55 -1.90 14.49
N ALA A 391 -37.99 -2.46 13.35
CA ALA A 391 -37.17 -2.56 12.14
C ALA A 391 -36.91 -1.18 11.49
N VAL A 392 -37.89 -0.27 11.51
CA VAL A 392 -37.73 1.09 10.95
C VAL A 392 -37.10 2.09 11.92
N ALA A 393 -37.07 1.81 13.23
CA ALA A 393 -36.61 2.75 14.25
C ALA A 393 -35.20 3.36 13.98
N PRO A 394 -34.19 2.60 13.50
CA PRO A 394 -32.89 3.16 13.18
C PRO A 394 -32.93 4.22 12.06
N MET A 395 -33.87 4.09 11.10
CA MET A 395 -34.02 5.00 9.95
C MET A 395 -34.33 6.43 10.39
N MET A 396 -35.04 6.60 11.51
CA MET A 396 -35.44 7.90 12.05
C MET A 396 -34.26 8.86 12.17
N SER A 397 -33.20 8.44 12.86
CA SER A 397 -32.03 9.26 13.09
C SER A 397 -31.24 9.53 11.81
N ILE A 398 -31.25 8.58 10.88
CA ILE A 398 -30.51 8.63 9.61
C ILE A 398 -31.19 9.61 8.66
N LEU A 399 -32.52 9.53 8.51
CA LEU A 399 -33.31 10.42 7.66
C LEU A 399 -33.19 11.88 8.12
N LEU A 400 -33.23 12.13 9.44
CA LEU A 400 -33.02 13.47 9.99
C LEU A 400 -31.60 14.00 9.72
N LYS A 401 -30.57 13.15 9.78
CA LYS A 401 -29.20 13.53 9.42
C LYS A 401 -29.05 13.85 7.93
N ILE A 402 -29.71 13.09 7.05
CA ILE A 402 -29.71 13.36 5.60
C ILE A 402 -30.41 14.70 5.33
N GLN A 403 -31.57 14.95 5.96
CA GLN A 403 -32.29 16.23 5.84
C GLN A 403 -31.45 17.44 6.31
N ALA A 404 -30.71 17.26 7.41
CA ALA A 404 -29.89 18.32 7.99
C ALA A 404 -28.50 18.47 7.33
N SER A 405 -28.16 17.62 6.36
CA SER A 405 -26.84 17.63 5.72
C SER A 405 -26.66 18.86 4.84
N THR A 406 -25.57 19.60 5.08
CA THR A 406 -25.17 20.74 4.24
C THR A 406 -24.17 20.36 3.14
N GLU A 407 -23.60 19.15 3.24
CA GLU A 407 -22.57 18.62 2.33
C GLU A 407 -23.05 17.29 1.74
N ILE A 408 -22.89 17.11 0.42
CA ILE A 408 -23.36 15.90 -0.27
C ILE A 408 -22.62 14.63 0.17
N ALA A 409 -21.34 14.77 0.53
CA ALA A 409 -20.55 13.66 1.05
C ALA A 409 -21.11 13.11 2.36
N ALA A 410 -21.55 13.99 3.27
CA ALA A 410 -22.18 13.60 4.53
C ALA A 410 -23.55 12.92 4.28
N ALA A 411 -24.33 13.40 3.31
CA ALA A 411 -25.58 12.75 2.94
C ALA A 411 -25.36 11.32 2.39
N ARG A 412 -24.31 11.12 1.59
CA ARG A 412 -23.91 9.80 1.04
C ARG A 412 -23.41 8.83 2.11
N GLU A 413 -22.70 9.33 3.11
CA GLU A 413 -22.27 8.51 4.25
C GLU A 413 -23.48 8.04 5.08
N ASN A 414 -24.47 8.93 5.30
CA ASN A 414 -25.71 8.54 5.97
C ASN A 414 -26.58 7.61 5.11
N LEU A 415 -26.54 7.72 3.77
CA LEU A 415 -27.23 6.80 2.86
C LEU A 415 -26.78 5.35 3.07
N PHE A 416 -25.49 5.10 3.31
CA PHE A 416 -24.97 3.76 3.60
C PHE A 416 -25.70 3.10 4.78
N GLY A 417 -25.95 3.87 5.85
CA GLY A 417 -26.74 3.42 6.99
C GLY A 417 -28.22 3.19 6.63
N LEU A 418 -28.79 4.06 5.79
CA LEU A 418 -30.19 3.92 5.35
C LEU A 418 -30.38 2.65 4.51
N ASP A 419 -29.45 2.35 3.60
CA ASP A 419 -29.50 1.17 2.75
C ASP A 419 -29.37 -0.13 3.57
N ALA A 420 -28.60 -0.12 4.66
CA ALA A 420 -28.55 -1.26 5.58
C ALA A 420 -29.93 -1.57 6.19
N VAL A 421 -30.65 -0.54 6.68
CA VAL A 421 -31.98 -0.73 7.26
C VAL A 421 -33.02 -1.08 6.18
N LEU A 422 -32.90 -0.50 4.99
CA LEU A 422 -33.77 -0.81 3.86
C LEU A 422 -33.64 -2.28 3.46
N ARG A 423 -32.43 -2.84 3.45
CA ARG A 423 -32.20 -4.27 3.22
C ARG A 423 -32.98 -5.13 4.21
N ASP A 424 -32.92 -4.82 5.50
CA ASP A 424 -33.64 -5.57 6.54
C ASP A 424 -35.16 -5.52 6.35
N LEU A 425 -35.69 -4.36 5.93
CA LEU A 425 -37.11 -4.22 5.58
C LEU A 425 -37.50 -5.05 4.36
N LEU A 426 -36.67 -5.08 3.31
CA LEU A 426 -36.93 -5.88 2.11
C LEU A 426 -36.95 -7.38 2.42
N ILE A 427 -36.09 -7.82 3.35
CA ILE A 427 -36.09 -9.19 3.87
C ILE A 427 -37.40 -9.48 4.61
N LEU A 428 -37.85 -8.57 5.48
CA LEU A 428 -39.08 -8.71 6.26
C LEU A 428 -40.32 -8.85 5.36
N VAL A 429 -40.37 -8.11 4.26
CA VAL A 429 -41.49 -8.09 3.31
C VAL A 429 -41.55 -9.35 2.42
N LYS A 430 -40.46 -10.14 2.35
CA LYS A 430 -40.39 -11.43 1.62
C LYS A 430 -40.94 -11.36 0.19
N GLY A 431 -40.63 -10.29 -0.55
CA GLY A 431 -41.03 -10.16 -1.97
C GLY A 431 -42.52 -9.88 -2.20
N LYS A 432 -43.29 -9.48 -1.18
CA LYS A 432 -44.70 -9.05 -1.33
C LYS A 432 -44.86 -7.65 -1.95
N LEU A 433 -43.80 -7.08 -2.53
CA LEU A 433 -43.80 -5.74 -3.11
C LEU A 433 -44.52 -5.72 -4.46
N SER A 434 -45.16 -4.58 -4.76
CA SER A 434 -45.84 -4.32 -6.04
C SER A 434 -44.91 -3.88 -7.18
N PHE A 435 -43.60 -3.70 -6.92
CA PHE A 435 -42.60 -3.22 -7.87
C PHE A 435 -41.23 -3.86 -7.62
N ASP A 436 -40.38 -3.82 -8.65
CA ASP A 436 -39.03 -4.38 -8.60
C ASP A 436 -38.03 -3.43 -7.97
N ILE A 437 -37.10 -3.97 -7.19
CA ILE A 437 -35.99 -3.21 -6.60
C ILE A 437 -34.68 -3.91 -6.94
N HIS A 438 -33.75 -3.17 -7.53
CA HIS A 438 -32.41 -3.62 -7.87
C HIS A 438 -31.47 -3.28 -6.72
N GLU A 439 -30.83 -4.31 -6.18
CA GLU A 439 -29.74 -4.19 -5.22
C GLU A 439 -28.42 -4.16 -5.98
N ASN A 440 -27.70 -3.06 -5.85
CA ASN A 440 -26.46 -2.80 -6.56
C ASN A 440 -25.29 -2.67 -5.59
N PHE A 441 -24.07 -2.85 -6.10
CA PHE A 441 -22.86 -2.75 -5.30
C PHE A 441 -21.75 -1.99 -6.03
N CYS A 442 -21.09 -1.09 -5.30
CA CYS A 442 -19.94 -0.34 -5.78
C CYS A 442 -18.71 -0.75 -4.94
N PRO A 443 -17.66 -1.37 -5.52
CA PRO A 443 -16.48 -1.79 -4.77
C PRO A 443 -15.57 -0.62 -4.34
N MET A 444 -15.66 0.53 -5.01
CA MET A 444 -14.78 1.69 -4.78
C MET A 444 -15.30 2.67 -3.73
N ALA A 445 -16.56 2.52 -3.29
CA ALA A 445 -17.15 3.42 -2.30
C ALA A 445 -16.36 3.38 -0.98
N PHE A 446 -16.25 4.55 -0.32
CA PHE A 446 -15.58 4.73 0.97
C PHE A 446 -14.16 4.14 1.03
N ASP A 447 -13.26 4.62 0.16
CA ASP A 447 -11.85 4.17 0.09
C ASP A 447 -11.69 2.66 -0.15
N ASN A 448 -12.45 2.12 -1.12
CA ASN A 448 -12.48 0.70 -1.49
C ASN A 448 -13.02 -0.27 -0.41
N LYS A 449 -13.74 0.24 0.59
CA LYS A 449 -14.51 -0.61 1.52
C LYS A 449 -15.75 -1.23 0.85
N GLY A 450 -16.27 -0.54 -0.16
CA GLY A 450 -17.44 -0.95 -0.93
C GLY A 450 -18.76 -0.64 -0.24
N ALA A 451 -19.82 -0.45 -1.03
CA ALA A 451 -21.14 -0.10 -0.53
C ALA A 451 -22.26 -0.63 -1.43
N THR A 452 -23.39 -0.98 -0.82
CA THR A 452 -24.61 -1.37 -1.52
C THR A 452 -25.58 -0.20 -1.56
N TRP A 453 -26.32 -0.06 -2.66
CA TRP A 453 -27.51 0.79 -2.71
C TRP A 453 -28.68 0.09 -3.38
N PHE A 454 -29.87 0.63 -3.18
CA PHE A 454 -31.11 0.17 -3.81
C PHE A 454 -31.68 1.22 -4.76
N GLN A 455 -32.25 0.77 -5.88
CA GLN A 455 -32.95 1.63 -6.84
C GLN A 455 -34.07 0.86 -7.54
N SER A 456 -35.09 1.57 -8.03
CA SER A 456 -36.19 0.99 -8.82
C SER A 456 -35.81 0.80 -10.30
N ALA A 457 -35.06 1.75 -10.87
CA ALA A 457 -34.64 1.70 -12.27
C ALA A 457 -33.69 0.53 -12.56
N SER A 458 -33.75 -0.04 -13.76
CA SER A 458 -32.83 -1.09 -14.22
C SER A 458 -31.44 -0.57 -14.57
N ASP A 459 -31.34 0.69 -15.00
CA ASP A 459 -30.08 1.32 -15.36
C ASP A 459 -29.35 1.80 -14.12
N LEU A 460 -28.09 1.40 -13.95
CA LEU A 460 -27.26 1.77 -12.79
C LEU A 460 -27.15 3.29 -12.63
N ALA A 461 -27.54 3.77 -11.45
CA ALA A 461 -27.38 5.15 -11.01
C ALA A 461 -26.73 5.16 -9.62
N ASN A 462 -25.40 5.29 -9.58
CA ASN A 462 -24.60 5.16 -8.37
C ASN A 462 -24.72 6.42 -7.50
N PRO A 463 -25.34 6.32 -6.30
CA PRO A 463 -25.56 7.47 -5.43
C PRO A 463 -24.32 7.93 -4.68
N TYR A 464 -23.27 7.10 -4.57
CA TYR A 464 -22.05 7.41 -3.84
C TYR A 464 -21.08 8.29 -4.62
N PHE A 465 -21.09 8.20 -5.95
CA PHE A 465 -20.22 8.97 -6.83
C PHE A 465 -20.96 9.96 -7.75
N GLY A 466 -22.30 9.87 -7.82
CA GLY A 466 -23.13 10.77 -8.61
C GLY A 466 -22.73 10.82 -10.08
N ALA A 467 -22.75 12.02 -10.67
CA ALA A 467 -22.40 12.24 -12.07
C ALA A 467 -20.96 11.81 -12.42
N SER A 468 -20.05 11.76 -11.44
CA SER A 468 -18.64 11.41 -11.68
C SER A 468 -18.47 9.95 -12.12
N MET A 469 -19.30 9.03 -11.60
CA MET A 469 -19.24 7.60 -11.92
C MET A 469 -20.62 6.93 -11.87
N LEU A 470 -21.61 7.56 -12.51
CA LEU A 470 -23.03 7.19 -12.39
C LEU A 470 -23.33 5.72 -12.73
N LYS A 471 -22.63 5.15 -13.73
CA LYS A 471 -22.84 3.76 -14.19
C LYS A 471 -21.90 2.75 -13.54
N CYS A 472 -21.09 3.17 -12.57
CA CYS A 472 -20.10 2.31 -11.93
C CYS A 472 -20.76 1.45 -10.84
N GLY A 473 -20.62 0.12 -10.96
CA GLY A 473 -21.09 -0.86 -10.01
C GLY A 473 -21.66 -2.09 -10.70
N SER A 474 -22.26 -2.99 -9.94
CA SER A 474 -22.94 -4.17 -10.46
C SER A 474 -24.21 -4.49 -9.69
N THR A 475 -25.25 -4.91 -10.40
CA THR A 475 -26.48 -5.42 -9.80
C THR A 475 -26.23 -6.83 -9.26
N ARG A 476 -26.46 -7.02 -7.96
CA ARG A 476 -26.28 -8.29 -7.25
C ARG A 476 -27.57 -9.09 -7.17
N LYS A 477 -28.70 -8.42 -6.95
CA LYS A 477 -29.99 -9.07 -6.69
C LYS A 477 -31.13 -8.18 -7.16
N VAL A 478 -32.21 -8.82 -7.64
CA VAL A 478 -33.49 -8.14 -7.91
C VAL A 478 -34.54 -8.69 -6.96
N TRP A 479 -35.14 -7.78 -6.19
CA TRP A 479 -36.23 -8.05 -5.27
C TRP A 479 -37.54 -7.89 -6.05
N ASN A 480 -38.14 -9.01 -6.43
CA ASN A 480 -39.42 -9.07 -7.15
C ASN A 480 -40.35 -10.10 -6.51
N LYS A 481 -41.57 -10.20 -7.04
CA LYS A 481 -42.60 -11.13 -6.56
C LYS A 481 -42.30 -12.61 -6.88
N GLU A 482 -41.35 -12.88 -7.77
CA GLU A 482 -41.08 -14.20 -8.35
C GLU A 482 -39.87 -14.93 -7.74
N ASN A 483 -38.92 -14.23 -7.11
CA ASN A 483 -37.75 -14.84 -6.47
C ASN A 483 -38.02 -15.20 -4.99
N GLN A 484 -38.70 -16.33 -4.77
CA GLN A 484 -38.90 -16.96 -3.45
C GLN A 484 -37.72 -17.84 -3.01
#